data_AF-A0A7H8QE14-F1
#
_entry.id   AF-A0A7H8QE14-F1
#
_cell.length_a   1.000
_cell.length_b   1.000
_cell.length_c   1.000
_cell.angle_alpha   90.00
_cell.angle_beta   90.00
_cell.angle_gamma   90.00
#
_symmetry.space_group_name_H-M   'P 1'
#
loop_
_entity.id
_entity.type
_entity.pdbx_description
1 polymer ?
#
loop_
_entity_poly.entity_id
_entity_poly.type
_entity_poly.pdbx_seq_one_letter_code
_entity_poly.pdbx_strand_id
1 'polypeptide(L)' 'MPEKKPFNDAVAHMQNIEGAPSSIEVKKLPRLLRYFGYFMAGFFGLSLLMILIGISIQ' A
#
# COMPACT_ATOMS: atom_id res chain seq x y z
N MET A 1 8.06 -11.13 -1.57
CA MET A 1 9.01 -11.43 -2.65
C MET A 1 10.33 -11.77 -1.99
N PRO A 2 11.04 -12.85 -2.37
CA PRO A 2 12.35 -13.14 -1.79
C PRO A 2 13.24 -11.91 -2.01
N GLU A 3 13.98 -11.49 -0.99
CA GLU A 3 14.88 -10.33 -1.05
C GLU A 3 15.93 -10.57 -2.15
N LYS A 4 15.61 -10.11 -3.37
CA LYS A 4 16.48 -10.24 -4.52
C LYS A 4 17.56 -9.18 -4.37
N LYS A 5 18.80 -9.61 -4.10
CA LYS A 5 19.94 -8.69 -4.05
C LYS A 5 20.01 -7.91 -5.37
N PRO A 6 20.28 -6.59 -5.31
CA PRO A 6 20.38 -5.77 -6.50
C PRO A 6 21.50 -6.30 -7.40
N PHE A 7 21.24 -6.31 -8.71
CA PHE A 7 22.18 -6.84 -9.70
C PHE A 7 23.45 -5.96 -9.83
N ASN A 8 23.34 -4.68 -9.51
CA ASN A 8 24.44 -3.71 -9.55
C ASN A 8 24.19 -2.54 -8.58
N ASP A 9 25.19 -1.67 -8.46
CA ASP A 9 25.14 -0.48 -7.59
C ASP A 9 24.09 0.55 -8.01
N ALA A 10 23.81 0.69 -9.30
CA ALA A 10 22.76 1.60 -9.76
C ALA A 10 21.38 1.17 -9.24
N VAL A 11 21.06 -0.13 -9.33
CA VAL A 11 19.83 -0.70 -8.78
C VAL A 11 19.82 -0.61 -7.26
N ALA A 12 20.96 -0.81 -6.59
CA ALA A 12 21.08 -0.66 -5.14
C ALA A 12 20.83 0.79 -4.69
N HIS A 13 21.39 1.77 -5.41
CA HIS A 13 21.19 3.20 -5.15
C HIS A 13 19.72 3.59 -5.34
N MET A 14 19.10 3.16 -6.44
CA MET A 14 17.67 3.41 -6.67
C MET A 14 16.80 2.80 -5.57
N GLN A 15 17.12 1.58 -5.13
CA GLN A 15 16.33 0.88 -4.11
C GLN A 15 16.50 1.48 -2.70
N ASN A 16 17.69 1.98 -2.35
CA ASN A 16 18.00 2.48 -1.01
C ASN A 16 17.85 3.99 -0.85
N ILE A 17 18.03 4.78 -1.92
CA ILE A 17 18.10 6.26 -1.86
C ILE A 17 16.92 6.89 -2.61
N GLU A 18 16.70 6.51 -3.86
CA GLU A 18 15.65 7.13 -4.69
C GLU A 18 14.26 6.54 -4.41
N GLY A 19 14.19 5.40 -3.75
CA GLY A 19 12.95 4.72 -3.43
C GLY A 19 12.36 4.00 -4.65
N ALA A 20 13.05 2.96 -5.12
CA ALA A 20 12.47 2.04 -6.09
C ALA A 20 11.18 1.41 -5.51
N PRO A 21 10.16 1.15 -6.36
CA PRO A 21 8.91 0.55 -5.90
C PRO A 21 9.18 -0.83 -5.27
N SER A 22 9.15 -0.85 -3.94
CA SER A 22 9.29 -2.02 -3.10
C SER A 22 7.94 -2.35 -2.47
N SER A 23 7.80 -3.55 -1.92
CA SER A 23 6.57 -3.92 -1.21
C SER A 23 6.34 -2.95 -0.05
N ILE A 24 5.36 -2.06 -0.20
CA ILE A 24 5.07 -1.01 0.78
C ILE A 24 4.50 -1.67 2.04
N GLU A 25 5.29 -1.71 3.10
CA GLU A 25 4.81 -2.09 4.42
C GLU A 25 4.08 -0.90 5.05
N VAL A 26 2.75 -0.92 5.05
CA VAL A 26 1.89 0.11 5.67
C VAL A 26 2.29 0.41 7.13
N LYS A 27 2.85 -0.58 7.83
CA LYS A 27 3.34 -0.44 9.22
C LYS A 27 4.57 0.47 9.34
N LYS A 28 5.39 0.59 8.29
CA LYS A 28 6.61 1.41 8.23
C LYS A 28 6.34 2.86 7.78
N LEU A 29 5.10 3.18 7.37
CA LEU A 29 4.74 4.54 6.97
C LEU A 29 4.73 5.51 8.17
N PRO A 30 5.04 6.80 7.95
CA PRO A 30 4.89 7.84 8.96
C PRO A 30 3.48 7.82 9.57
N ARG A 31 3.37 8.16 10.87
CA ARG A 31 2.11 8.04 11.64
C ARG A 31 0.90 8.61 10.91
N LEU A 32 1.02 9.81 10.35
CA LEU A 32 -0.06 10.47 9.60
C LEU A 32 -0.52 9.64 8.39
N LEU A 33 0.44 9.23 7.56
CA LEU A 33 0.14 8.48 6.33
C LEU A 33 -0.38 7.08 6.63
N ARG A 34 0.08 6.48 7.74
CA ARG A 34 -0.43 5.19 8.23
C ARG A 34 -1.90 5.28 8.66
N TYR A 35 -2.28 6.29 9.44
CA TYR A 35 -3.68 6.50 9.81
C TYR A 35 -4.56 6.83 8.60
N PHE A 36 -4.05 7.66 7.69
CA PHE A 36 -4.73 7.96 6.44
C PHE A 36 -4.99 6.69 5.62
N GLY A 37 -3.99 5.81 5.48
CA GLY A 37 -4.14 4.53 4.79
C GLY A 37 -5.22 3.64 5.40
N TYR A 38 -5.28 3.54 6.73
CA TYR A 38 -6.34 2.77 7.41
C TYR A 38 -7.73 3.39 7.22
N PHE A 39 -7.84 4.72 7.29
CA PHE A 39 -9.09 5.43 7.03
C PHE A 39 -9.59 5.17 5.61
N MET A 40 -8.73 5.33 4.60
CA MET A 40 -9.09 5.10 3.20
C MET A 40 -9.50 3.65 2.95
N ALA A 41 -8.77 2.68 3.51
CA ALA A 41 -9.12 1.26 3.40
C ALA A 41 -10.50 0.97 4.02
N GLY A 42 -10.79 1.54 5.19
CA GLY A 42 -12.11 1.42 5.83
C GLY A 42 -13.21 2.09 5.03
N PHE A 43 -12.97 3.31 4.52
CA PHE A 43 -13.92 4.07 3.71
C PHE A 43 -14.30 3.31 2.43
N PHE A 44 -13.31 2.83 1.67
CA PHE A 44 -13.57 2.05 0.45
C PHE A 44 -14.22 0.70 0.75
N GLY A 45 -13.80 0.01 1.82
CA GLY A 45 -14.42 -1.25 2.23
C GLY A 45 -15.90 -1.08 2.59
N LEU A 46 -16.21 -0.04 3.38
CA LEU A 46 -17.59 0.29 3.73
C LEU A 46 -18.41 0.73 2.51
N SER A 47 -17.84 1.56 1.64
CA SER A 47 -18.50 2.00 0.41
C SER A 47 -18.84 0.82 -0.50
N LEU A 48 -17.91 -0.12 -0.69
CA LEU A 48 -18.16 -1.34 -1.47
C LEU A 48 -19.23 -2.21 -0.83
N LEU A 49 -19.20 -2.38 0.49
CA LEU A 49 -20.23 -3.13 1.21
C LEU A 49 -21.62 -2.52 1.01
N MET A 50 -21.74 -1.19 1.10
CA MET A 50 -23.01 -0.48 0.88
C MET A 50 -23.53 -0.67 -0.55
N ILE A 51 -22.65 -0.61 -1.55
CA ILE A 51 -23.01 -0.87 -2.96
C ILE A 51 -23.52 -2.31 -3.11
N LEU A 52 -22.80 -3.29 -2.56
CA LEU A 52 -23.19 -4.70 -2.65
C LEU A 52 -24.56 -4.94 -1.98
N ILE A 53 -24.81 -4.34 -0.83
CA ILE A 53 -26.10 -4.42 -0.14
C ILE A 53 -27.20 -3.79 -0.99
N GLY A 54 -26.97 -2.61 -1.56
CA GLY A 54 -27.92 -1.94 -2.45
C GLY A 54 -28.27 -2.79 -3.67
N ILE A 55 -27.28 -3.43 -4.30
CA ILE A 55 -27.50 -4.35 -5.42
C ILE A 55 -28.24 -5.62 -4.98
N SER A 56 -27.95 -6.14 -3.79
CA SER A 56 -28.57 -7.38 -3.28
C SER A 56 -30.03 -7.22 -2.86
N ILE A 57 -30.49 -6.00 -2.60
CA ILE A 57 -31.86 -5.69 -2.16
C ILE A 57 -32.77 -5.33 -3.36
N GLN A 58 -32.19 -5.04 -4.52
CA GLN A 58 -32.88 -4.71 -5.76
C GLN A 58 -33.33 -5.97 -6.50
#